data_AF-A0A433D657-F1
#
_entry.id   AF-A0A433D657-F1
#
_cell.length_a   1.000
_cell.length_b   1.000
_cell.length_c   1.000
_cell.angle_alpha   90.00
_cell.angle_beta   90.00
_cell.angle_gamma   90.00
#
_symmetry.space_group_name_H-M   'P 1'
#
loop_
_entity.id
_entity.type
_entity.pdbx_description
1 polymer ?
#
loop_
_entity_poly.entity_id
_entity_poly.type
_entity_poly.pdbx_seq_one_letter_code
_entity_poly.pdbx_strand_id
1 'polypeptide(L)'
;MVFILSPWASLDLREFIENKRKLESWNSALENKTVAELLVGWMACLASGLAMLHATNIKYRGLNPINVLLRITGSNILPIICDYRLSKHFDAMSRAVIQSGTMFYKSPEELRGSAVGRADDVFALGTIFVELGLIIDGVPKQRLNRIVGEDGYAKCWPRAHSTKS
;
A
#
# COMPACT_ATOMS: atom_id res chain seq x y z
N MET A 1 24.89 6.09 1.49
CA MET A 1 24.73 5.31 2.74
C MET A 1 23.62 4.29 2.50
N VAL A 2 23.98 3.02 2.31
CA VAL A 2 23.04 1.92 2.09
C VAL A 2 22.75 1.31 3.45
N PHE A 3 21.49 1.39 3.90
CA PHE A 3 21.06 0.65 5.08
C PHE A 3 20.57 -0.73 4.62
N ILE A 4 21.26 -1.78 5.06
CA ILE A 4 20.78 -3.15 4.98
C ILE A 4 19.85 -3.34 6.19
N LEU A 5 18.56 -3.58 5.96
CA LEU A 5 17.61 -3.89 7.04
C LEU A 5 17.22 -5.36 6.96
N SER A 6 17.68 -6.11 7.96
CA SER A 6 17.05 -7.35 8.43
C SER A 6 15.56 -7.07 8.75
N PRO A 7 14.63 -8.00 8.48
CA PRO A 7 14.81 -9.35 7.94
C PRO A 7 14.89 -9.40 6.40
N TRP A 8 15.67 -10.35 5.88
CA TRP A 8 15.74 -10.65 4.45
C TRP A 8 14.36 -11.09 3.95
N ALA A 9 13.75 -10.28 3.08
CA ALA A 9 12.57 -10.66 2.33
C ALA A 9 12.97 -10.78 0.85
N SER A 10 12.69 -11.92 0.25
CA SER A 10 12.95 -12.19 -1.16
C SER A 10 11.87 -11.63 -2.09
N LEU A 11 10.83 -11.02 -1.51
CA LEU A 11 9.59 -10.62 -2.16
C LEU A 11 9.01 -9.35 -1.53
N ASP A 12 8.51 -8.46 -2.37
CA ASP A 12 7.60 -7.38 -1.99
C ASP A 12 6.15 -7.70 -2.40
N LEU A 13 5.19 -6.93 -1.88
CA LEU A 13 3.78 -7.15 -2.13
C LEU A 13 3.40 -6.85 -3.60
N ARG A 14 4.11 -5.94 -4.29
CA ARG A 14 3.88 -5.68 -5.71
C ARG A 14 4.15 -6.92 -6.53
N GLU A 15 5.29 -7.57 -6.31
CA GLU A 15 5.68 -8.76 -7.05
C GLU A 15 4.68 -9.91 -6.82
N PHE A 16 4.13 -10.01 -5.61
CA PHE A 16 3.04 -10.94 -5.31
C PHE A 16 1.76 -10.61 -6.10
N ILE A 17 1.30 -9.35 -6.07
CA ILE A 17 0.09 -8.91 -6.78
C ILE A 17 0.22 -9.09 -8.29
N GLU A 18 1.42 -8.87 -8.85
CA GLU A 18 1.68 -8.95 -10.29
C GLU A 18 1.89 -10.38 -10.79
N ASN A 19 2.28 -11.34 -9.92
CA ASN A 19 2.68 -12.68 -10.33
C ASN A 19 1.72 -13.79 -9.83
N LYS A 20 0.71 -14.09 -10.65
CA LYS A 20 -0.29 -15.13 -10.38
C LYS A 20 0.29 -16.54 -10.19
N ARG A 21 1.45 -16.87 -10.79
CA ARG A 21 2.08 -18.19 -10.63
C ARG A 21 2.65 -18.41 -9.23
N LYS A 22 3.03 -17.34 -8.52
CA LYS A 22 3.49 -17.43 -7.13
C LYS A 22 2.36 -17.75 -6.16
N LEU A 23 1.14 -17.26 -6.43
CA LEU A 23 -0.05 -17.66 -5.67
C LEU A 23 -0.29 -19.17 -5.76
N GLU A 24 -0.14 -19.75 -6.95
CA GLU A 24 -0.33 -21.18 -7.18
C GLU A 24 0.70 -22.04 -6.44
N SER A 25 1.97 -21.61 -6.39
CA SER A 25 3.00 -22.32 -5.62
C SER A 25 2.82 -22.18 -4.11
N TRP A 26 2.10 -21.15 -3.66
CA TRP A 26 1.81 -20.94 -2.24
C TRP A 26 0.61 -21.73 -1.77
N ASN A 27 -0.35 -22.05 -2.64
CA ASN A 27 -1.48 -22.92 -2.29
C ASN A 27 -1.04 -24.25 -1.68
N SER A 28 0.06 -24.84 -2.17
CA SER A 28 0.63 -26.06 -1.61
C SER A 28 1.42 -25.86 -0.30
N ALA A 29 1.83 -24.62 0.00
CA ALA A 29 2.62 -24.27 1.19
C ALA A 29 1.77 -23.72 2.35
N LEU A 30 0.50 -23.37 2.10
CA LEU A 30 -0.42 -22.92 3.13
C LEU A 30 -0.93 -24.14 3.92
N GLU A 31 -0.36 -24.38 5.09
CA GLU A 31 -0.80 -25.41 6.04
C GLU A 31 -2.25 -25.16 6.49
N ASN A 32 -3.20 -25.62 5.66
CA ASN A 32 -4.66 -25.56 5.88
C ASN A 32 -5.30 -24.15 5.83
N LYS A 33 -4.63 -23.16 5.21
CA LYS A 33 -5.23 -21.83 4.97
C LYS A 33 -5.56 -21.62 3.51
N THR A 34 -6.70 -21.01 3.25
CA THR A 34 -7.02 -20.45 1.92
C THR A 34 -6.19 -19.18 1.67
N VAL A 35 -6.02 -18.83 0.39
CA VAL A 35 -5.43 -17.54 0.00
C VAL A 35 -6.22 -16.38 0.60
N ALA A 36 -7.56 -16.49 0.63
CA ALA A 36 -8.41 -15.45 1.20
C ALA A 36 -8.12 -15.22 2.69
N GLU A 37 -8.02 -16.27 3.49
CA GLU A 37 -7.67 -16.16 4.92
C GLU A 37 -6.28 -15.58 5.13
N LEU A 38 -5.30 -15.97 4.30
CA LEU A 38 -3.96 -15.38 4.34
C LEU A 38 -4.02 -13.86 4.08
N LEU A 39 -4.71 -13.45 3.00
CA LEU A 39 -4.80 -12.05 2.59
C LEU A 39 -5.59 -11.20 3.59
N VAL A 40 -6.66 -11.73 4.18
CA VAL A 40 -7.38 -11.07 5.27
C VAL A 40 -6.48 -10.89 6.50
N GLY A 41 -5.70 -11.90 6.85
CA GLY A 41 -4.69 -11.80 7.90
C GLY A 41 -3.65 -10.71 7.60
N TRP A 42 -3.19 -10.61 6.35
CA TRP A 42 -2.27 -9.55 5.92
C TRP A 42 -2.86 -8.15 6.05
N MET A 43 -4.11 -7.97 5.64
CA MET A 43 -4.82 -6.70 5.80
C MET A 43 -4.87 -6.28 7.28
N ALA A 44 -5.16 -7.21 8.19
CA ALA A 44 -5.14 -6.94 9.63
C ALA A 44 -3.74 -6.58 10.14
N CYS A 45 -2.69 -7.30 9.69
CA CYS A 45 -1.30 -7.00 10.06
C CYS A 45 -0.86 -5.61 9.58
N LEU A 46 -1.15 -5.25 8.34
CA LEU A 46 -0.81 -3.95 7.77
C LEU A 46 -1.53 -2.80 8.47
N ALA A 47 -2.83 -2.96 8.73
CA ALA A 47 -3.61 -1.97 9.49
C ALA A 47 -3.04 -1.77 10.90
N SER A 48 -2.67 -2.86 11.58
CA SER A 48 -2.06 -2.80 12.92
C SER A 48 -0.69 -2.12 12.90
N GLY A 49 0.15 -2.44 11.91
CA GLY A 49 1.46 -1.82 11.73
C GLY A 49 1.35 -0.32 11.47
N LEU A 50 0.41 0.10 10.61
CA LEU A 50 0.18 1.51 10.33
C LEU A 50 -0.37 2.26 11.56
N ALA A 51 -1.32 1.64 12.29
CA ALA A 51 -1.86 2.22 13.52
C ALA A 51 -0.77 2.45 14.58
N MET A 52 0.19 1.54 14.70
CA MET A 52 1.35 1.68 15.59
C MET A 52 2.21 2.90 15.22
N LEU A 53 2.48 3.11 13.92
CA LEU A 53 3.23 4.28 13.45
C LEU A 53 2.47 5.58 13.72
N HIS A 54 1.15 5.58 13.51
CA HIS A 54 0.32 6.76 13.77
C HIS A 54 0.25 7.10 15.26
N ALA A 55 0.30 6.09 16.15
CA ALA A 55 0.34 6.26 17.60
C ALA A 55 1.65 6.90 18.09
N THR A 56 2.78 6.67 17.40
CA THR A 56 4.07 7.30 17.72
C THR A 56 4.27 8.68 17.09
N ASN A 57 3.18 9.28 16.61
CA ASN A 57 3.18 10.59 15.98
C ASN A 57 4.10 10.65 14.72
N ILE A 58 4.13 9.56 13.92
CA ILE A 58 4.80 9.46 12.62
C ILE A 58 3.76 9.30 11.50
N LYS A 59 3.90 10.04 10.40
CA LYS A 59 3.22 9.77 9.12
C LYS A 59 4.17 9.07 8.17
N TYR A 60 3.69 8.04 7.48
CA TYR A 60 4.53 7.18 6.67
C TYR A 60 4.92 7.83 5.35
N ARG A 61 3.91 8.32 4.61
CA ARG A 61 3.97 9.00 3.31
C ARG A 61 4.64 8.15 2.23
N GLY A 62 3.84 7.64 1.31
CA GLY A 62 4.31 6.77 0.22
C GLY A 62 4.16 5.28 0.51
N LEU A 63 3.18 4.90 1.33
CA LEU A 63 2.78 3.51 1.46
C LEU A 63 2.29 3.01 0.09
N ASN A 64 2.84 1.90 -0.37
CA ASN A 64 2.46 1.21 -1.61
C ASN A 64 2.99 -0.23 -1.54
N PRO A 65 2.61 -1.13 -2.45
CA PRO A 65 3.03 -2.54 -2.41
C PRO A 65 4.53 -2.80 -2.54
N ILE A 66 5.32 -1.90 -3.15
CA ILE A 66 6.79 -2.03 -3.17
C ILE A 66 7.37 -1.85 -1.76
N ASN A 67 6.72 -1.00 -0.96
CA ASN A 67 7.10 -0.67 0.40
C ASN A 67 6.50 -1.64 1.43
N VAL A 68 6.05 -2.82 1.00
CA VAL A 68 5.59 -3.90 1.86
C VAL A 68 6.37 -5.16 1.53
N LEU A 69 7.24 -5.60 2.43
CA LEU A 69 8.00 -6.83 2.30
C LEU A 69 7.19 -8.04 2.78
N LEU A 70 7.37 -9.17 2.13
CA LEU A 70 6.77 -10.44 2.52
C LEU A 70 7.84 -11.32 3.16
N ARG A 71 7.82 -11.39 4.49
CA ARG A 71 8.74 -12.25 5.25
C ARG A 71 8.17 -13.66 5.32
N ILE A 72 8.90 -14.63 4.79
CA ILE A 72 8.54 -16.05 4.83
C ILE A 72 9.29 -16.72 5.98
N THR A 73 8.60 -17.48 6.83
CA THR A 73 9.18 -18.27 7.92
C THR A 73 8.41 -19.57 8.05
N GLY A 74 8.99 -20.65 7.53
CA GLY A 74 8.27 -21.91 7.31
C GLY A 74 7.06 -21.65 6.40
N SER A 75 5.89 -22.09 6.83
CA SER A 75 4.60 -21.91 6.15
C SER A 75 3.91 -20.58 6.47
N ASN A 76 4.52 -19.76 7.34
CA ASN A 76 3.99 -18.45 7.70
C ASN A 76 4.57 -17.34 6.84
N ILE A 77 3.71 -16.42 6.40
CA ILE A 77 4.11 -15.30 5.55
C ILE A 77 3.52 -14.03 6.13
N LEU A 78 4.39 -13.10 6.51
CA LEU A 78 4.03 -11.89 7.23
C LEU A 78 4.38 -10.65 6.39
N PRO A 79 3.42 -9.73 6.16
CA PRO A 79 3.70 -8.46 5.50
C PRO A 79 4.32 -7.48 6.50
N ILE A 80 5.35 -6.76 6.06
CA ILE A 80 6.09 -5.79 6.85
C ILE A 80 6.21 -4.49 6.07
N ILE A 81 5.72 -3.39 6.63
CA ILE A 81 5.89 -2.06 6.05
C ILE A 81 7.37 -1.66 6.13
N CYS A 82 7.97 -1.27 5.01
CA CYS A 82 9.40 -0.96 4.87
C CYS A 82 9.66 0.24 3.97
N ASP A 83 10.84 0.84 4.10
CA ASP A 83 11.27 2.07 3.39
C ASP A 83 10.62 3.35 3.92
N TYR A 84 11.08 3.75 5.10
CA TYR A 84 10.70 4.99 5.80
C TYR A 84 11.34 6.26 5.21
N ARG A 85 11.91 6.22 4.00
CA ARG A 85 12.68 7.36 3.44
C ARG A 85 11.86 8.63 3.28
N LEU A 86 10.54 8.52 3.25
CA LEU A 86 9.61 9.66 3.16
C LEU A 86 8.86 9.93 4.48
N SER A 87 9.08 9.10 5.51
CA SER A 87 8.40 9.22 6.80
C SER A 87 8.89 10.43 7.57
N LYS A 88 7.96 11.14 8.22
CA LYS A 88 8.24 12.37 8.96
C LYS A 88 7.37 12.50 10.20
N HIS A 89 7.85 13.24 11.19
CA HIS A 89 6.99 13.74 12.27
C HIS A 89 5.90 14.67 11.73
N PHE A 90 4.78 14.72 12.43
CA PHE A 90 3.59 15.48 12.00
C PHE A 90 3.85 16.97 11.76
N ASP A 91 4.80 17.58 12.48
CA ASP A 91 5.15 19.00 12.40
C ASP A 91 5.92 19.39 11.12
N ALA A 92 6.42 18.41 10.36
CA ALA A 92 7.14 18.68 9.12
C ALA A 92 6.18 18.78 7.91
N MET A 93 5.94 20.01 7.43
CA MET A 93 5.33 20.29 6.14
C MET A 93 6.34 20.03 5.00
N SER A 94 5.96 19.27 3.96
CA SER A 94 6.81 19.14 2.76
C SER A 94 6.03 18.75 1.52
N ARG A 95 6.49 19.23 0.34
CA ARG A 95 6.00 18.87 -1.00
C ARG A 95 6.43 17.45 -1.39
N ALA A 96 5.57 16.72 -2.10
CA ALA A 96 5.82 15.35 -2.57
C ALA A 96 6.56 15.31 -3.91
N VAL A 97 7.42 14.31 -4.12
CA VAL A 97 8.07 14.01 -5.41
C VAL A 97 7.22 12.97 -6.16
N ILE A 98 7.02 13.15 -7.47
CA ILE A 98 6.13 12.32 -8.30
C ILE A 98 6.96 11.24 -9.01
N GLN A 99 6.59 9.96 -8.83
CA GLN A 99 6.98 8.85 -9.72
C GLN A 99 5.72 8.26 -10.36
N SER A 100 5.79 8.00 -11.66
CA SER A 100 4.66 7.74 -12.57
C SER A 100 3.78 6.52 -12.20
N GLY A 101 4.31 5.53 -11.47
CA GLY A 101 3.54 4.36 -11.00
C GLY A 101 2.88 4.50 -9.62
N THR A 102 3.18 5.57 -8.89
CA THR A 102 2.73 5.77 -7.50
C THR A 102 1.34 6.39 -7.41
N MET A 103 0.82 7.00 -8.48
CA MET A 103 -0.39 7.84 -8.42
C MET A 103 -1.64 7.09 -7.96
N PHE A 104 -1.72 5.78 -8.21
CA PHE A 104 -2.80 4.93 -7.71
C PHE A 104 -2.87 4.93 -6.18
N TYR A 105 -1.73 4.98 -5.48
CA TYR A 105 -1.71 4.95 -4.01
C TYR A 105 -1.79 6.34 -3.36
N LYS A 106 -1.81 7.41 -4.17
CA LYS A 106 -1.84 8.79 -3.68
C LYS A 106 -3.26 9.25 -3.38
N SER A 107 -3.44 9.88 -2.24
CA SER A 107 -4.71 10.51 -1.88
C SER A 107 -5.04 11.70 -2.77
N PRO A 108 -6.33 12.09 -2.89
CA PRO A 108 -6.73 13.29 -3.63
C PRO A 108 -6.04 14.57 -3.14
N GLU A 109 -5.81 14.72 -1.84
CA GLU A 109 -5.08 15.84 -1.24
C GLU A 109 -3.60 15.84 -1.61
N GLU A 110 -2.94 14.68 -1.69
CA GLU A 110 -1.56 14.59 -2.18
C GLU A 110 -1.47 14.97 -3.66
N LEU A 111 -2.40 14.47 -4.48
CA LEU A 111 -2.48 14.77 -5.91
C LEU A 111 -2.73 16.26 -6.19
N ARG A 112 -3.42 16.96 -5.27
CA ARG A 112 -3.60 18.42 -5.30
C ARG A 112 -2.43 19.22 -4.72
N GLY A 113 -1.37 18.55 -4.26
CA GLY A 113 -0.22 19.20 -3.61
C GLY A 113 -0.54 19.83 -2.26
N SER A 114 -1.64 19.41 -1.62
CA SER A 114 -2.05 19.90 -0.31
C SER A 114 -1.21 19.29 0.82
N ALA A 115 -1.38 19.80 2.03
CA ALA A 115 -0.79 19.18 3.21
C ALA A 115 -1.39 17.78 3.44
N VAL A 116 -0.53 16.79 3.67
CA VAL A 116 -0.95 15.40 3.91
C VAL A 116 -0.55 14.94 5.31
N GLY A 117 -1.37 14.05 5.88
CA GLY A 117 -1.27 13.53 7.23
C GLY A 117 -1.76 12.08 7.32
N ARG A 118 -2.28 11.65 8.48
CA ARG A 118 -2.71 10.24 8.70
C ARG A 118 -3.70 9.72 7.65
N ALA A 119 -4.61 10.58 7.19
CA ALA A 119 -5.62 10.22 6.19
C ALA A 119 -5.02 9.79 4.85
N ASP A 120 -3.86 10.34 4.48
CA ASP A 120 -3.13 9.99 3.25
C ASP A 120 -2.57 8.56 3.33
N ASP A 121 -2.00 8.19 4.48
CA ASP A 121 -1.55 6.82 4.70
C ASP A 121 -2.72 5.82 4.73
N VAL A 122 -3.86 6.19 5.32
CA VAL A 122 -5.07 5.36 5.35
C VAL A 122 -5.64 5.18 3.94
N PHE A 123 -5.63 6.23 3.11
CA PHE A 123 -6.03 6.14 1.71
C PHE A 123 -5.13 5.17 0.94
N ALA A 124 -3.81 5.33 1.09
CA ALA A 124 -2.84 4.44 0.48
C ALA A 124 -3.01 2.98 0.93
N LEU A 125 -3.28 2.74 2.22
CA LEU A 125 -3.58 1.40 2.73
C LEU A 125 -4.88 0.83 2.13
N GLY A 126 -5.93 1.66 2.02
CA GLY A 126 -7.20 1.26 1.42
C GLY A 126 -7.06 0.84 -0.04
N THR A 127 -6.22 1.53 -0.81
CA THR A 127 -5.97 1.15 -2.21
C THR A 127 -5.24 -0.19 -2.34
N ILE A 128 -4.31 -0.51 -1.43
CA ILE A 128 -3.71 -1.85 -1.31
C ILE A 128 -4.78 -2.90 -0.99
N PHE A 129 -5.70 -2.61 -0.07
CA PHE A 129 -6.76 -3.56 0.31
C PHE A 129 -7.72 -3.85 -0.84
N VAL A 130 -8.02 -2.84 -1.67
CA VAL A 130 -8.80 -3.05 -2.89
C VAL A 130 -8.09 -4.04 -3.82
N GLU A 131 -6.78 -3.91 -4.02
CA GLU A 131 -6.03 -4.86 -4.85
C GLU A 131 -6.06 -6.28 -4.30
N LEU A 132 -5.90 -6.43 -2.98
CA LEU A 132 -6.00 -7.74 -2.31
C LEU A 132 -7.41 -8.33 -2.43
N GLY A 133 -8.46 -7.51 -2.27
CA GLY A 133 -9.84 -7.92 -2.46
C GLY A 133 -10.13 -8.43 -3.87
N LEU A 134 -9.57 -7.77 -4.90
CA LEU A 134 -9.70 -8.25 -6.28
C LEU A 134 -9.04 -9.62 -6.49
N ILE A 135 -7.93 -9.91 -5.81
CA ILE A 135 -7.29 -11.24 -5.86
C ILE A 135 -8.21 -12.29 -5.22
N ILE A 136 -8.82 -11.95 -4.07
CA ILE A 136 -9.79 -12.83 -3.38
C ILE A 136 -10.97 -13.14 -4.29
N ASP A 137 -11.50 -12.12 -4.98
CA ASP A 137 -12.66 -12.27 -5.87
C ASP A 137 -12.31 -12.84 -7.26
N GLY A 138 -11.02 -13.12 -7.52
CA GLY A 138 -10.54 -13.59 -8.82
C GLY A 138 -10.69 -12.56 -9.96
N VAL A 139 -10.81 -11.27 -9.61
CA VAL A 139 -10.99 -10.18 -10.57
C VAL A 139 -9.62 -9.66 -11.04
N PRO A 140 -9.39 -9.53 -12.37
CA PRO A 140 -8.12 -9.00 -12.87
C PRO A 140 -7.91 -7.53 -12.47
N LYS A 141 -6.71 -7.21 -11.97
CA LYS A 141 -6.27 -5.85 -11.60
C LYS A 141 -6.45 -4.83 -12.74
N GLN A 142 -6.39 -5.25 -14.00
CA GLN A 142 -6.61 -4.38 -15.17
C GLN A 142 -7.99 -3.69 -15.14
N ARG A 143 -8.96 -4.22 -14.37
CA ARG A 143 -10.24 -3.54 -14.13
C ARG A 143 -10.07 -2.23 -13.37
N LEU A 144 -9.10 -2.14 -12.44
CA LEU A 144 -8.80 -0.88 -11.74
C LEU A 144 -8.26 0.18 -12.69
N ASN A 145 -7.39 -0.20 -13.64
CA ASN A 145 -6.84 0.76 -14.61
C ASN A 145 -7.91 1.42 -15.50
N ARG A 146 -9.10 0.82 -15.61
CA ARG A 146 -10.23 1.43 -16.33
C ARG A 146 -11.02 2.41 -15.47
N ILE A 147 -11.01 2.21 -14.15
CA ILE A 147 -11.72 3.05 -13.18
C ILE A 147 -10.82 4.22 -12.77
N VAL A 148 -9.56 3.92 -12.54
CA VAL A 148 -8.51 4.83 -12.09
C VAL A 148 -7.65 5.14 -13.32
N GLY A 149 -7.80 6.34 -13.85
CA GLY A 149 -7.02 6.80 -15.00
C GLY A 149 -5.54 7.01 -14.67
N GLU A 150 -4.78 7.50 -15.64
CA GLU A 150 -3.34 7.77 -15.47
C GLU A 150 -3.04 8.77 -14.33
N ASP A 151 -3.97 9.68 -14.05
CA ASP A 151 -3.87 10.68 -12.97
C ASP A 151 -4.28 10.13 -11.58
N GLY A 152 -4.38 8.81 -11.43
CA GLY A 152 -4.88 8.19 -10.21
C GLY A 152 -6.35 8.53 -9.96
N TYR A 153 -6.68 8.76 -8.68
CA TYR A 153 -8.04 9.10 -8.23
C TYR A 153 -8.41 10.58 -8.40
N ALA A 154 -7.54 11.41 -9.00
CA ALA A 154 -7.77 12.85 -9.13
C ALA A 154 -9.06 13.21 -9.90
N LYS A 155 -9.47 12.39 -10.88
CA LYS A 155 -10.67 12.60 -11.69
C LYS A 155 -11.96 12.06 -11.06
N CYS A 156 -11.85 11.15 -10.11
CA CYS A 156 -13.00 10.51 -9.46
C CYS A 156 -13.62 11.38 -8.35
N TRP A 157 -12.95 12.46 -7.95
CA TRP A 157 -13.43 13.38 -6.92
C TRP A 157 -14.00 14.66 -7.53
N PRO A 158 -15.22 15.10 -7.18
CA PRO A 158 -15.74 16.38 -7.61
C PRO A 158 -14.76 17.49 -7.25
N ARG A 159 -14.35 18.32 -8.21
CA ARG A 159 -13.54 19.51 -7.92
C ARG A 159 -14.34 20.35 -6.93
N ALA A 160 -13.90 20.43 -5.67
CA ALA A 160 -14.41 21.44 -4.77
C ALA A 160 -14.19 22.78 -5.46
N HIS A 161 -15.29 23.46 -5.82
CA HIS A 161 -15.22 24.80 -6.36
C HIS A 161 -14.43 25.64 -5.35
N SER A 162 -13.26 26.13 -5.74
CA SER A 162 -12.56 27.10 -4.91
C SER A 162 -13.42 28.36 -4.91
N THR A 163 -14.11 28.60 -3.80
CA THR A 163 -14.53 29.95 -3.44
C THR A 163 -13.24 30.73 -3.24
N LYS A 164 -12.82 31.43 -4.29
CA LYS A 164 -11.86 32.53 -4.17
C LYS A 164 -12.52 33.57 -3.27
N SER A 165 -11.95 33.76 -2.07
CA SER A 165 -12.11 34.99 -1.26
C SER A 165 -10.86 35.82 -1.41
#